data_AF-A0A927HSG4-F1
#
_entry.id   AF-A0A927HSG4-F1
#
_cell.length_a   1.000
_cell.length_b   1.000
_cell.length_c   1.000
_cell.angle_alpha   90.00
_cell.angle_beta   90.00
_cell.angle_gamma   90.00
#
_symmetry.space_group_name_H-M   'P 1'
#
loop_
_entity.id
_entity.type
_entity.pdbx_description
1 polymer ?
#
loop_
_entity_poly.entity_id
_entity_poly.type
_entity_poly.pdbx_seq_one_letter_code
_entity_poly.pdbx_strand_id
1 'polypeptide(L)'
;MERDALALLWSAIAAGLSMGGLPCWRREFFTSNWRGSREVFLLENLGYTFGFIIVIMARQQLFTENTVTAVLPVMHNPTLGNVGLLMRLWSVVLAGNLIGTAVAAWAFNYMPIFDEPTRQAFVSIAEDVMKNSPTEMFANAIISGWLVATMVWMFPVAGAAKIVVIILMTGLSPSADTTHIVVGSVEILYLVFNGNLPSEPLYLAVRPADPRREISVAGPSSSHC
;
A
#
# COMPACT_ATOMS: atom_id res chain seq x y z
N MET A 1 -16.90 0.44 24.28
CA MET A 1 -16.91 1.12 22.96
C MET A 1 -15.78 2.11 22.77
N GLU A 2 -15.58 3.15 23.61
CA GLU A 2 -14.46 4.10 23.40
C GLU A 2 -13.08 3.49 23.65
N ARG A 3 -12.92 2.70 24.73
CA ARG A 3 -11.66 2.00 25.04
C ARG A 3 -11.31 0.94 23.98
N ASP A 4 -12.32 0.32 23.37
CA ASP A 4 -12.15 -0.67 22.30
C ASP A 4 -11.74 -0.01 20.99
N ALA A 5 -12.31 1.16 20.67
CA ALA A 5 -11.97 1.92 19.47
C ALA A 5 -10.52 2.41 19.47
N LEU A 6 -10.00 2.84 20.63
CA LEU A 6 -8.61 3.27 20.76
C LEU A 6 -7.64 2.09 20.59
N ALA A 7 -7.95 0.93 21.19
CA ALA A 7 -7.15 -0.28 21.02
C ALA A 7 -7.13 -0.76 19.56
N LEU A 8 -8.28 -0.71 18.88
CA LEU A 8 -8.40 -0.98 17.44
C LEU A 8 -7.56 -0.01 16.62
N LEU A 9 -7.61 1.28 16.94
CA LEU A 9 -6.82 2.31 16.24
C LEU A 9 -5.32 2.07 16.38
N TRP A 10 -4.81 1.80 17.58
CA TRP A 10 -3.39 1.51 17.79
C TRP A 10 -2.92 0.25 17.06
N SER A 11 -3.76 -0.80 17.05
CA SER A 11 -3.49 -2.01 16.28
C SER A 11 -3.46 -1.71 14.77
N ALA A 12 -4.34 -0.84 14.28
CA ALA A 12 -4.38 -0.41 12.90
C ALA A 12 -3.18 0.48 12.52
N ILE A 13 -2.71 1.36 13.42
CA ILE A 13 -1.48 2.13 13.22
C ILE A 13 -0.27 1.19 13.12
N ALA A 14 -0.18 0.20 14.00
CA ALA A 14 0.88 -0.80 13.96
C ALA A 14 0.86 -1.62 12.65
N ALA A 15 -0.33 -1.96 12.15
CA ALA A 15 -0.48 -2.60 10.83
C ALA A 15 0.03 -1.70 9.71
N GLY A 16 -0.34 -0.41 9.73
CA GLY A 16 0.12 0.58 8.76
C GLY A 16 1.64 0.75 8.75
N LEU A 17 2.26 0.82 9.94
CA LEU A 17 3.71 0.87 10.09
C LEU A 17 4.39 -0.42 9.58
N SER A 18 3.81 -1.58 9.84
CA SER A 18 4.38 -2.87 9.41
C SER A 18 4.29 -3.04 7.89
N MET A 19 3.20 -2.57 7.29
CA MET A 19 3.01 -2.57 5.84
C MET A 19 3.78 -1.47 5.12
N GLY A 20 3.95 -0.29 5.72
CA GLY A 20 4.65 0.84 5.12
C GLY A 20 6.17 0.82 5.37
N GLY A 21 6.62 0.24 6.48
CA GLY A 21 8.03 0.33 6.89
C GLY A 21 8.96 -0.74 6.30
N LEU A 22 8.46 -1.96 6.08
CA LEU A 22 9.30 -3.11 5.74
C LEU A 22 9.44 -3.40 4.24
N PRO A 23 8.41 -3.21 3.40
CA PRO A 23 8.55 -3.34 1.94
C PRO A 23 9.44 -2.25 1.34
N CYS A 24 9.22 -1.02 1.80
CA CYS A 24 9.98 0.20 1.50
C CYS A 24 11.43 0.18 2.00
N TRP A 25 11.79 -0.62 3.00
CA TRP A 25 13.21 -0.68 3.40
C TRP A 25 14.04 -1.52 2.41
N ARG A 26 13.43 -2.52 1.76
CA ARG A 26 14.17 -3.53 0.99
C ARG A 26 14.18 -3.28 -0.52
N ARG A 27 13.07 -2.88 -1.13
CA ARG A 27 13.04 -2.64 -2.59
C ARG A 27 14.09 -1.60 -2.99
N GLU A 28 14.37 -0.66 -2.11
CA GLU A 28 15.17 0.54 -2.34
C GLU A 28 16.66 0.31 -2.03
N PHE A 29 16.99 -0.36 -0.92
CA PHE A 29 18.38 -0.75 -0.59
C PHE A 29 18.97 -1.71 -1.63
N PHE A 30 18.16 -2.61 -2.20
CA PHE A 30 18.65 -3.56 -3.19
C PHE A 30 18.63 -3.00 -4.60
N THR A 31 17.68 -2.13 -4.97
CA THR A 31 17.69 -1.45 -6.27
C THR A 31 18.83 -0.42 -6.36
N SER A 32 19.21 0.23 -5.25
CA SER A 32 20.37 1.13 -5.24
C SER A 32 21.70 0.37 -5.36
N ASN A 33 21.83 -0.79 -4.71
CA ASN A 33 23.07 -1.56 -4.68
C ASN A 33 23.23 -2.58 -5.83
N TRP A 34 22.15 -3.10 -6.39
CA TRP A 34 22.14 -4.20 -7.38
C TRP A 34 21.22 -3.88 -8.55
N ARG A 35 21.58 -2.88 -9.36
CA ARG A 35 20.81 -2.52 -10.57
C ARG A 35 20.92 -3.62 -11.63
N GLY A 36 19.79 -4.26 -11.98
CA GLY A 36 19.65 -5.06 -13.21
C GLY A 36 19.61 -6.59 -13.07
N SER A 37 19.60 -7.15 -11.86
CA SER A 37 19.47 -8.60 -11.67
C SER A 37 18.00 -9.04 -11.50
N ARG A 38 17.64 -10.22 -12.06
CA ARG A 38 16.35 -10.92 -11.84
C ARG A 38 16.04 -11.16 -10.35
N GLU A 39 17.05 -11.05 -9.50
CA GLU A 39 17.00 -11.16 -8.05
C GLU A 39 16.24 -9.99 -7.39
N VAL A 40 16.29 -8.76 -7.95
CA VAL A 40 15.57 -7.59 -7.42
C VAL A 40 14.06 -7.81 -7.42
N PHE A 41 13.51 -8.40 -8.48
CA PHE A 41 12.09 -8.74 -8.59
C PHE A 41 11.67 -9.78 -7.53
N LEU A 42 12.47 -10.82 -7.29
CA LEU A 42 12.18 -11.83 -6.27
C LEU A 42 12.29 -11.26 -4.84
N LEU A 43 13.18 -10.28 -4.63
CA LEU A 43 13.40 -9.62 -3.33
C LEU A 43 12.34 -8.55 -3.02
N GLU A 44 11.80 -7.88 -4.03
CA GLU A 44 10.65 -6.97 -3.93
C GLU A 44 9.41 -7.72 -3.41
N ASN A 45 9.16 -8.92 -3.95
CA ASN A 45 8.11 -9.83 -3.49
C ASN A 45 8.23 -10.20 -2.00
N LEU A 46 9.46 -10.25 -1.46
CA LEU A 46 9.67 -10.56 -0.05
C LEU A 46 9.28 -9.39 0.86
N GLY A 47 9.45 -8.13 0.45
CA GLY A 47 9.15 -6.95 1.29
C GLY A 47 7.69 -6.96 1.72
N TYR A 48 6.84 -7.09 0.73
CA TYR A 48 5.40 -7.24 0.85
C TYR A 48 5.01 -8.44 1.73
N THR A 49 5.67 -9.57 1.50
CA THR A 49 5.47 -10.81 2.26
C THR A 49 5.79 -10.64 3.75
N PHE A 50 6.88 -9.97 4.11
CA PHE A 50 7.23 -9.75 5.52
C PHE A 50 6.23 -8.83 6.23
N GLY A 51 5.76 -7.77 5.55
CA GLY A 51 4.71 -6.90 6.08
C GLY A 51 3.45 -7.68 6.44
N PHE A 52 2.97 -8.52 5.52
CA PHE A 52 1.82 -9.39 5.77
C PHE A 52 2.09 -10.45 6.86
N ILE A 53 3.26 -11.08 6.89
CA ILE A 53 3.60 -12.03 7.96
C ILE A 53 3.47 -11.35 9.33
N ILE A 54 4.01 -10.15 9.51
CA ILE A 54 3.94 -9.44 10.79
C ILE A 54 2.49 -9.09 11.12
N VAL A 55 1.76 -8.49 10.19
CA VAL A 55 0.36 -8.10 10.41
C VAL A 55 -0.48 -9.31 10.85
N ILE A 56 -0.43 -10.39 10.07
CA ILE A 56 -1.28 -11.57 10.30
C ILE A 56 -0.85 -12.31 11.57
N MET A 57 0.45 -12.53 11.78
CA MET A 57 0.94 -13.30 12.92
C MET A 57 0.81 -12.51 14.24
N ALA A 58 1.00 -11.19 14.20
CA ALA A 58 0.80 -10.31 15.36
C ALA A 58 -0.68 -9.90 15.55
N ARG A 59 -1.58 -10.32 14.66
CA ARG A 59 -3.02 -9.99 14.68
C ARG A 59 -3.29 -8.49 14.67
N GLN A 60 -2.50 -7.75 13.90
CA GLN A 60 -2.68 -6.33 13.70
C GLN A 60 -3.90 -6.07 12.80
N GLN A 61 -4.57 -4.93 12.97
CA GLN A 61 -5.79 -4.63 12.22
C GLN A 61 -5.45 -4.01 10.86
N LEU A 62 -5.43 -4.83 9.82
CA LEU A 62 -5.29 -4.36 8.44
C LEU A 62 -6.67 -4.24 7.76
N PHE A 63 -6.90 -3.09 7.12
CA PHE A 63 -8.17 -2.79 6.46
C PHE A 63 -8.57 -3.86 5.45
N THR A 64 -7.63 -4.24 4.57
CA THR A 64 -7.86 -5.20 3.49
C THR A 64 -8.11 -6.63 3.99
N GLU A 65 -7.54 -7.00 5.13
CA GLU A 65 -7.77 -8.29 5.79
C GLU A 65 -9.19 -8.37 6.40
N ASN A 66 -9.61 -7.28 7.04
CA ASN A 66 -10.86 -7.24 7.81
C ASN A 66 -12.12 -7.06 6.94
N THR A 67 -11.98 -6.84 5.63
CA THR A 67 -13.12 -6.60 4.73
C THR A 67 -14.11 -7.76 4.76
N VAL A 68 -13.64 -8.99 4.55
CA VAL A 68 -14.55 -10.14 4.42
C VAL A 68 -15.11 -10.57 5.76
N THR A 69 -14.26 -10.65 6.79
CA THR A 69 -14.67 -11.05 8.14
C THR A 69 -15.66 -10.07 8.76
N ALA A 70 -15.55 -8.77 8.46
CA ALA A 70 -16.50 -7.76 8.94
C ALA A 70 -17.81 -7.72 8.13
N VAL A 71 -17.77 -8.05 6.83
CA VAL A 71 -18.97 -8.03 5.97
C VAL A 71 -19.88 -9.24 6.22
N LEU A 72 -19.31 -10.42 6.49
CA LEU A 72 -20.09 -11.66 6.66
C LEU A 72 -21.21 -11.54 7.74
N PRO A 73 -20.96 -11.02 8.96
CA PRO A 73 -22.01 -10.82 9.96
C PRO A 73 -23.10 -9.83 9.51
N VAL A 74 -22.74 -8.81 8.74
CA VAL A 74 -23.68 -7.81 8.21
C VAL A 74 -24.56 -8.43 7.14
N MET A 75 -24.01 -9.30 6.29
CA MET A 75 -24.79 -10.05 5.29
C MET A 75 -25.78 -11.02 5.95
N HIS A 76 -25.40 -11.62 7.08
CA HIS A 76 -26.28 -12.52 7.82
C HIS A 76 -27.43 -11.78 8.51
N ASN A 77 -27.22 -10.54 8.97
CA ASN A 77 -28.26 -9.70 9.60
C ASN A 77 -28.17 -8.26 9.08
N PRO A 78 -28.71 -7.98 7.88
CA PRO A 78 -28.55 -6.68 7.21
C PRO A 78 -29.48 -5.64 7.85
N THR A 79 -29.01 -5.01 8.92
CA THR A 79 -29.68 -3.87 9.57
C THR A 79 -28.88 -2.60 9.32
N LEU A 80 -29.57 -1.44 9.25
CA LEU A 80 -28.91 -0.13 9.12
C LEU A 80 -27.92 0.14 10.26
N GLY A 81 -28.23 -0.36 11.47
CA GLY A 81 -27.31 -0.31 12.61
C GLY A 81 -26.02 -1.10 12.37
N ASN A 82 -26.12 -2.32 11.83
CA ASN A 82 -24.96 -3.15 11.51
C ASN A 82 -24.11 -2.57 10.37
N VAL A 83 -24.75 -1.97 9.36
CA VAL A 83 -24.03 -1.24 8.29
C VAL A 83 -23.30 -0.02 8.87
N GLY A 84 -23.92 0.72 9.78
CA GLY A 84 -23.25 1.83 10.48
C GLY A 84 -22.04 1.38 11.31
N LEU A 85 -22.15 0.25 12.00
CA LEU A 85 -21.04 -0.35 12.75
C LEU A 85 -19.90 -0.80 11.83
N LEU A 86 -20.22 -1.39 10.67
CA LEU A 86 -19.24 -1.77 9.66
C LEU A 86 -18.48 -0.56 9.13
N MET A 87 -19.20 0.49 8.73
CA MET A 87 -18.59 1.72 8.22
C MET A 87 -17.71 2.40 9.28
N ARG A 88 -18.12 2.38 10.55
CA ARG A 88 -17.31 2.87 11.66
C ARG A 88 -16.02 2.06 11.82
N LEU A 89 -16.10 0.74 11.81
CA LEU A 89 -14.94 -0.15 11.91
C LEU A 89 -13.96 0.11 10.77
N TRP A 90 -14.46 0.12 9.53
CA TRP A 90 -13.67 0.38 8.33
C TRP A 90 -13.00 1.74 8.37
N SER A 91 -13.71 2.79 8.77
CA SER A 91 -13.14 4.14 8.85
C SER A 91 -12.01 4.20 9.88
N VAL A 92 -12.19 3.61 11.06
CA VAL A 92 -11.16 3.60 12.11
C VAL A 92 -9.93 2.81 11.68
N VAL A 93 -10.11 1.62 11.09
CA VAL A 93 -8.99 0.76 10.68
C VAL A 93 -8.25 1.37 9.49
N LEU A 94 -8.96 1.87 8.48
CA LEU A 94 -8.35 2.54 7.34
C LEU A 94 -7.58 3.79 7.78
N ALA A 95 -8.19 4.65 8.61
CA ALA A 95 -7.52 5.83 9.14
C ALA A 95 -6.26 5.45 9.94
N GLY A 96 -6.34 4.43 10.80
CA GLY A 96 -5.17 3.93 11.52
C GLY A 96 -4.06 3.44 10.61
N ASN A 97 -4.39 2.65 9.58
CA ASN A 97 -3.41 2.19 8.60
C ASN A 97 -2.74 3.36 7.87
N LEU A 98 -3.51 4.36 7.42
CA LEU A 98 -3.00 5.56 6.76
C LEU A 98 -2.13 6.43 7.67
N ILE A 99 -2.48 6.54 8.96
CA ILE A 99 -1.64 7.24 9.94
C ILE A 99 -0.31 6.49 10.11
N GLY A 100 -0.35 5.16 10.23
CA GLY A 100 0.87 4.35 10.33
C GLY A 100 1.79 4.51 9.12
N THR A 101 1.22 4.50 7.91
CA THR A 101 2.00 4.69 6.68
C THR A 101 2.53 6.12 6.55
N ALA A 102 1.76 7.13 6.98
CA ALA A 102 2.22 8.52 7.04
C ALA A 102 3.42 8.68 7.98
N VAL A 103 3.38 8.06 9.17
CA VAL A 103 4.49 8.08 10.12
C VAL A 103 5.73 7.40 9.54
N ALA A 104 5.56 6.27 8.84
CA ALA A 104 6.67 5.60 8.15
C ALA A 104 7.28 6.47 7.05
N ALA A 105 6.47 7.03 6.15
CA ALA A 105 6.92 7.92 5.08
C ALA A 105 7.64 9.16 5.63
N TRP A 106 7.10 9.76 6.70
CA TRP A 106 7.73 10.88 7.38
C TRP A 106 9.09 10.49 7.97
N ALA A 107 9.18 9.36 8.67
CA ALA A 107 10.43 8.89 9.24
C ALA A 107 11.49 8.65 8.15
N PHE A 108 11.11 8.08 7.01
CA PHE A 108 12.03 7.83 5.90
C PHE A 108 12.53 9.09 5.21
N ASN A 109 11.75 10.17 5.21
CA ASN A 109 12.16 11.42 4.61
C ASN A 109 13.04 12.28 5.53
N TYR A 110 12.74 12.32 6.83
CA TYR A 110 13.37 13.26 7.77
C TYR A 110 14.42 12.65 8.71
N MET A 111 14.40 11.34 8.93
CA MET A 111 15.41 10.68 9.76
C MET A 111 16.56 10.15 8.89
N PRO A 112 17.81 10.17 9.38
CA PRO A 112 18.98 9.65 8.66
C PRO A 112 19.03 8.11 8.71
N ILE A 113 17.95 7.46 8.26
CA ILE A 113 17.82 5.99 8.20
C ILE A 113 18.46 5.45 6.92
N PHE A 114 18.38 6.23 5.84
CA PHE A 114 18.81 5.84 4.50
C PHE A 114 19.80 6.82 3.91
N ASP A 115 20.68 6.32 3.04
CA ASP A 115 21.60 7.11 2.23
C ASP A 115 20.87 7.78 1.05
N GLU A 116 21.49 8.82 0.48
CA GLU A 116 20.92 9.63 -0.59
C GLU A 116 20.51 8.82 -1.84
N PRO A 117 21.29 7.83 -2.32
CA PRO A 117 20.87 6.96 -3.43
C PRO A 117 19.58 6.18 -3.14
N THR A 118 19.40 5.69 -1.91
CA THR A 118 18.20 4.96 -1.50
C THR A 118 16.99 5.90 -1.41
N ARG A 119 17.18 7.13 -0.90
CA ARG A 119 16.14 8.17 -0.91
C ARG A 119 15.66 8.54 -2.30
N GLN A 120 16.56 8.58 -3.29
CA GLN A 120 16.21 8.83 -4.69
C GLN A 120 15.48 7.64 -5.33
N ALA A 121 15.83 6.41 -4.96
CA ALA A 121 15.10 5.22 -5.40
C ALA A 121 13.63 5.26 -4.94
N PHE A 122 13.36 5.66 -3.70
CA PHE A 122 11.99 5.87 -3.20
C PHE A 122 11.18 6.84 -4.05
N VAL A 123 11.79 7.98 -4.43
CA VAL A 123 11.12 8.97 -5.29
C VAL A 123 10.76 8.35 -6.62
N SER A 124 11.68 7.64 -7.26
CA SER A 124 11.43 7.02 -8.58
C SER A 124 10.32 5.97 -8.56
N ILE A 125 10.29 5.12 -7.52
CA ILE A 125 9.24 4.10 -7.36
C ILE A 125 7.89 4.75 -7.10
N ALA A 126 7.84 5.77 -6.24
CA ALA A 126 6.60 6.46 -5.97
C ALA A 126 6.10 7.26 -7.18
N GLU A 127 6.99 7.81 -8.01
CA GLU A 127 6.62 8.45 -9.28
C GLU A 127 6.06 7.44 -10.29
N ASP A 128 6.56 6.19 -10.30
CA ASP A 128 6.02 5.12 -11.13
C ASP A 128 4.57 4.78 -10.78
N VAL A 129 4.22 4.79 -9.48
CA VAL A 129 2.84 4.56 -9.02
C VAL A 129 1.89 5.63 -9.58
N MET A 130 2.36 6.88 -9.65
CA MET A 130 1.60 8.02 -10.16
C MET A 130 1.38 8.00 -11.68
N LYS A 131 2.01 7.08 -12.42
CA LYS A 131 1.74 6.89 -13.85
C LYS A 131 0.38 6.23 -14.12
N ASN A 132 -0.13 5.47 -13.15
CA ASN A 132 -1.42 4.81 -13.28
C ASN A 132 -2.56 5.85 -13.20
N SER A 133 -3.53 5.73 -14.10
CA SER A 133 -4.77 6.51 -14.02
C SER A 133 -5.60 6.08 -12.81
N PRO A 134 -6.50 6.95 -12.31
CA PRO A 134 -7.41 6.61 -11.21
C PRO A 134 -8.19 5.31 -11.40
N THR A 135 -8.63 5.08 -12.64
CA THR A 135 -9.41 3.92 -13.05
C THR A 135 -8.57 2.64 -13.05
N GLU A 136 -7.30 2.74 -13.47
CA GLU A 136 -6.35 1.62 -13.40
C GLU A 136 -6.01 1.29 -11.95
N MET A 137 -5.74 2.31 -11.11
CA MET A 137 -5.51 2.11 -9.67
C MET A 137 -6.72 1.43 -9.00
N PHE A 138 -7.94 1.85 -9.36
CA PHE A 138 -9.16 1.23 -8.83
C PHE A 138 -9.32 -0.22 -9.28
N ALA A 139 -9.11 -0.52 -10.56
CA ALA A 139 -9.19 -1.89 -11.09
C ALA A 139 -8.13 -2.81 -10.45
N ASN A 140 -6.89 -2.31 -10.33
CA ASN A 140 -5.80 -3.03 -9.69
C ASN A 140 -6.06 -3.26 -8.19
N ALA A 141 -6.70 -2.30 -7.51
CA ALA A 141 -7.12 -2.45 -6.12
C ALA A 141 -8.20 -3.54 -5.93
N ILE A 142 -9.08 -3.77 -6.91
CA ILE A 142 -10.04 -4.88 -6.86
C ILE A 142 -9.31 -6.22 -6.90
N ILE A 143 -8.34 -6.38 -7.81
CA ILE A 143 -7.56 -7.61 -7.94
C ILE A 143 -6.73 -7.84 -6.67
N SER A 144 -6.06 -6.80 -6.16
CA SER A 144 -5.33 -6.86 -4.90
C SER A 144 -6.24 -7.27 -3.73
N GLY A 145 -7.43 -6.66 -3.63
CA GLY A 145 -8.42 -6.99 -2.61
C GLY A 145 -8.92 -8.44 -2.70
N TRP A 146 -9.10 -8.97 -3.91
CA TRP A 146 -9.47 -10.37 -4.13
C TRP A 146 -8.38 -11.36 -3.67
N LEU A 147 -7.11 -11.06 -3.94
CA LEU A 147 -5.98 -11.87 -3.46
C LEU A 147 -5.92 -11.91 -1.94
N VAL A 148 -6.03 -10.75 -1.28
CA VAL A 148 -6.03 -10.67 0.19
C VAL A 148 -7.24 -11.37 0.79
N ALA A 149 -8.44 -11.19 0.21
CA ALA A 149 -9.66 -11.87 0.64
C ALA A 149 -9.53 -13.40 0.57
N THR A 150 -9.01 -13.91 -0.55
CA THR A 150 -8.79 -15.35 -0.75
C THR A 150 -7.79 -15.89 0.25
N MET A 151 -6.71 -15.15 0.52
CA MET A 151 -5.72 -15.51 1.54
C MET A 151 -6.35 -15.64 2.93
N VAL A 152 -7.18 -14.66 3.33
CA VAL A 152 -7.89 -14.67 4.62
C VAL A 152 -8.85 -15.86 4.73
N TRP A 153 -9.55 -16.22 3.64
CA TRP A 153 -10.40 -17.41 3.61
C TRP A 153 -9.68 -18.73 3.81
N MET A 154 -8.39 -18.80 3.46
CA MET A 154 -7.58 -20.00 3.67
C MET A 154 -7.11 -20.15 5.13
N PHE A 155 -7.06 -19.07 5.91
CA PHE A 155 -6.49 -19.10 7.27
C PHE A 155 -7.18 -20.01 8.30
N PRO A 156 -8.51 -20.16 8.31
CA PRO A 156 -9.17 -21.08 9.24
C PRO A 156 -8.69 -22.52 9.08
N VAL A 157 -8.33 -22.94 7.86
CA VAL A 157 -7.94 -24.32 7.52
C VAL A 157 -6.43 -24.49 7.29
N ALA A 158 -5.68 -23.40 7.12
CA ALA A 158 -4.24 -23.47 6.80
C ALA A 158 -3.36 -24.03 7.91
N GLY A 159 -3.79 -24.00 9.18
CA GLY A 159 -3.02 -24.56 10.31
C GLY A 159 -1.58 -24.00 10.39
N ALA A 160 -0.59 -24.90 10.35
CA ALA A 160 0.84 -24.55 10.35
C ALA A 160 1.32 -23.93 9.01
N ALA A 161 0.57 -24.10 7.92
CA ALA A 161 0.94 -23.62 6.58
C ALA A 161 0.61 -22.13 6.36
N LYS A 162 0.12 -21.39 7.37
CA LYS A 162 -0.24 -19.97 7.24
C LYS A 162 0.87 -19.11 6.64
N ILE A 163 2.11 -19.32 7.06
CA ILE A 163 3.26 -18.57 6.52
C ILE A 163 3.45 -18.88 5.03
N VAL A 164 3.33 -20.15 4.63
CA VAL A 164 3.43 -20.56 3.21
C VAL A 164 2.31 -19.94 2.39
N VAL A 165 1.08 -19.94 2.90
CA VAL A 165 -0.06 -19.29 2.24
C VAL A 165 0.19 -17.80 2.06
N ILE A 166 0.71 -17.11 3.08
CA ILE A 166 1.08 -15.70 2.97
C ILE A 166 2.11 -15.52 1.86
N ILE A 167 3.25 -16.22 1.91
CA ILE A 167 4.32 -16.13 0.90
C ILE A 167 3.79 -16.34 -0.52
N LEU A 168 2.96 -17.36 -0.73
CA LEU A 168 2.40 -17.66 -2.06
C LEU A 168 1.45 -16.57 -2.54
N MET A 169 0.52 -16.11 -1.69
CA MET A 169 -0.48 -15.13 -2.07
C MET A 169 0.13 -13.73 -2.24
N THR A 170 1.06 -13.34 -1.36
CA THR A 170 1.76 -12.05 -1.46
C THR A 170 2.80 -12.04 -2.56
N GLY A 171 3.39 -13.19 -2.92
CA GLY A 171 4.28 -13.31 -4.07
C GLY A 171 3.58 -13.17 -5.43
N LEU A 172 2.26 -13.39 -5.50
CA LEU A 172 1.46 -13.18 -6.72
C LEU A 172 1.07 -11.70 -6.94
N SER A 173 1.10 -10.88 -5.88
CA SER A 173 0.65 -9.47 -5.95
C SER A 173 1.57 -8.56 -6.78
N PRO A 174 2.91 -8.58 -6.59
CA PRO A 174 3.82 -7.73 -7.36
C PRO A 174 4.00 -8.19 -8.80
N SER A 175 3.79 -9.48 -9.11
CA SER A 175 3.76 -9.94 -10.51
C SER A 175 2.57 -9.42 -11.32
N ALA A 176 1.60 -8.78 -10.66
CA ALA A 176 0.37 -8.30 -11.26
C ALA A 176 0.24 -6.76 -11.22
N ASP A 177 1.32 -6.02 -10.93
CA ASP A 177 1.34 -4.54 -10.80
C ASP A 177 0.18 -4.00 -9.95
N THR A 178 -0.25 -4.77 -8.95
CA THR A 178 -1.46 -4.46 -8.20
C THR A 178 -1.21 -3.39 -7.15
N THR A 179 -2.02 -2.33 -7.16
CA THR A 179 -1.99 -1.26 -6.17
C THR A 179 -2.74 -1.69 -4.92
N HIS A 180 -2.02 -1.90 -3.82
CA HIS A 180 -2.64 -2.14 -2.52
C HIS A 180 -2.76 -0.84 -1.74
N ILE A 181 -3.98 -0.51 -1.33
CA ILE A 181 -4.31 0.80 -0.73
C ILE A 181 -3.35 1.23 0.39
N VAL A 182 -2.93 0.33 1.28
CA VAL A 182 -2.03 0.68 2.39
C VAL A 182 -0.58 0.91 1.91
N VAL A 183 -0.08 0.10 0.98
CA VAL A 183 1.31 0.22 0.49
C VAL A 183 1.42 1.36 -0.52
N GLY A 184 0.48 1.46 -1.46
CA GLY A 184 0.40 2.61 -2.36
C GLY A 184 0.28 3.95 -1.62
N SER A 185 -0.37 3.96 -0.46
CA SER A 185 -0.45 5.18 0.36
C SER A 185 0.91 5.61 0.92
N VAL A 186 1.82 4.69 1.30
CA VAL A 186 3.14 5.10 1.80
C VAL A 186 3.98 5.73 0.68
N GLU A 187 3.91 5.19 -0.53
CA GLU A 187 4.60 5.71 -1.72
C GLU A 187 4.11 7.13 -2.07
N ILE A 188 2.80 7.33 -2.12
CA ILE A 188 2.21 8.65 -2.40
C ILE A 188 2.53 9.65 -1.29
N LEU A 189 2.39 9.26 -0.01
CA LEU A 189 2.69 10.12 1.13
C LEU A 189 4.17 10.50 1.19
N TYR A 190 5.06 9.60 0.77
CA TYR A 190 6.49 9.89 0.66
C TYR A 190 6.76 11.02 -0.34
N LEU A 191 6.12 11.00 -1.53
CA LEU A 191 6.24 12.11 -2.50
C LEU A 191 5.69 13.44 -1.97
N VAL A 192 4.58 13.39 -1.23
CA VAL A 192 3.99 14.58 -0.61
C VAL A 192 4.95 15.17 0.43
N PHE A 193 5.55 14.35 1.29
CA PHE A 193 6.50 14.83 2.29
C PHE A 193 7.85 15.26 1.71
N ASN A 194 8.29 14.65 0.61
CA ASN A 194 9.49 15.07 -0.11
C ASN A 194 9.31 16.40 -0.86
N GLY A 195 8.06 16.89 -1.01
CA GLY A 195 7.75 18.14 -1.70
C GLY A 195 7.64 18.00 -3.22
N ASN A 196 7.66 16.78 -3.75
CA ASN A 196 7.49 16.50 -5.18
C ASN A 196 6.03 16.65 -5.64
N LEU A 197 5.07 16.60 -4.71
CA LEU A 197 3.64 16.82 -4.97
C LEU A 197 3.10 17.93 -4.05
N PRO A 198 2.32 18.90 -4.55
CA PRO A 198 1.62 19.87 -3.69
C PRO A 198 0.62 19.14 -2.79
N SER A 199 0.51 19.58 -1.53
CA SER A 199 -0.37 19.01 -0.49
C SER A 199 -1.88 19.16 -0.75
N GLU A 200 -2.24 19.72 -1.91
CA GLU A 200 -3.61 20.02 -2.35
C GLU A 200 -3.93 19.18 -3.61
N PRO A 201 -4.76 18.12 -3.52
CA PRO A 201 -4.58 16.92 -2.70
C PRO A 201 -4.81 15.62 -3.52
N LEU A 202 -4.82 14.47 -2.82
CA LEU A 202 -5.38 13.13 -3.12
C LEU A 202 -6.63 13.07 -4.07
N TYR A 203 -7.26 14.20 -4.36
CA TYR A 203 -8.33 14.43 -5.34
C TYR A 203 -7.90 14.29 -6.82
N LEU A 204 -6.64 14.56 -7.16
CA LEU A 204 -6.18 14.42 -8.56
C LEU A 204 -5.99 12.97 -8.99
N ALA A 205 -5.77 12.05 -8.05
CA ALA A 205 -5.77 10.60 -8.28
C ALA A 205 -7.17 10.03 -8.55
N VAL A 206 -8.21 10.88 -8.69
CA VAL A 206 -9.58 10.52 -9.12
C VAL A 206 -10.01 11.28 -10.39
N ARG A 207 -9.21 12.23 -10.89
CA ARG A 207 -9.54 12.93 -12.14
C ARG A 207 -9.08 12.13 -13.36
N PRO A 208 -9.95 11.90 -14.37
CA PRO A 208 -9.49 11.38 -15.65
C PRO A 208 -8.39 12.28 -16.20
N ALA A 209 -7.33 11.67 -16.75
CA ALA A 209 -6.15 12.34 -17.23
C ALA A 209 -6.51 13.55 -18.10
N ASP A 210 -5.98 14.74 -17.76
CA ASP A 210 -6.10 15.93 -18.60
C ASP A 210 -5.24 15.71 -19.86
N PRO A 211 -5.83 15.63 -21.06
CA PRO A 211 -5.09 15.38 -22.29
C PRO A 211 -4.08 16.48 -22.64
N ARG A 212 -4.10 17.62 -21.93
CA ARG A 212 -3.27 18.79 -22.25
C ARG A 212 -1.84 18.74 -21.70
N ARG A 213 -1.45 17.74 -20.90
CA ARG A 213 -0.07 17.64 -20.36
C ARG A 213 0.95 17.03 -21.33
N GLU A 214 0.54 16.42 -22.44
CA GLU A 214 1.47 15.85 -23.44
C GLU A 214 2.08 16.88 -24.41
N ILE A 215 1.59 18.13 -24.44
CA ILE A 215 1.96 19.09 -25.50
C ILE A 215 3.22 19.91 -25.16
N SER A 216 3.77 19.83 -23.94
CA SER A 216 4.90 20.68 -23.53
C SER A 216 6.31 20.10 -23.77
N VAL A 217 6.45 18.88 -24.30
CA VAL A 217 7.78 18.26 -24.53
C VAL A 217 8.26 18.36 -25.99
N ALA A 218 7.44 18.88 -26.91
CA ALA A 218 7.85 19.11 -28.30
C ALA A 218 8.33 20.56 -28.50
N GLY A 219 9.58 20.85 -28.11
CA GLY A 219 10.35 22.03 -28.53
C GLY A 219 11.28 21.69 -29.72
N PRO A 220 11.64 22.67 -30.57
CA PRO A 220 11.71 22.47 -32.02
C PRO A 220 12.99 21.82 -32.53
N SER A 221 12.84 21.11 -33.63
CA SER A 221 13.89 20.72 -34.57
C SER A 221 14.76 21.92 -34.96
N SER A 222 16.06 21.86 -34.69
CA SER A 222 17.07 22.71 -35.32
C SER A 222 17.91 21.87 -36.29
N SER A 223 17.50 21.86 -37.55
CA SER A 223 18.39 21.72 -38.68
C SER A 223 19.25 22.99 -38.82
N HIS A 224 20.56 22.86 -38.99
CA HIS A 224 21.33 23.47 -40.09
C HIS A 224 22.86 23.25 -39.92
N CYS A 225 23.46 22.88 -41.07
CA CYS A 225 24.89 22.76 -41.42
C CYS A 225 25.63 21.49 -41.02
#